data_AF-A0A951I576-F1
#
_entry.id   AF-A0A951I576-F1
#
_cell.length_a   1.000
_cell.length_b   1.000
_cell.length_c   1.000
_cell.angle_alpha   90.00
_cell.angle_beta   90.00
_cell.angle_gamma   90.00
#
_symmetry.space_group_name_H-M   'P 1'
#
loop_
_entity.id
_entity.type
_entity.pdbx_description
1 polymer ?
#
loop_
_entity_poly.entity_id
_entity_poly.type
_entity_poly.pdbx_seq_one_letter_code
_entity_poly.pdbx_strand_id
1 'polypeptide(L)'
;MPKDVKQAIDDYTRLDTRRRATLHSDGEDAFLFQPHTNYRTLEFNKGLSPRMVQKIIKKWAGFGGIGDVSPHDLRRTAITRALDTGLTYRQVQMMSKHKDPKTVMRYDHGRENLDQNAVNFLGYEED
;
A
#
# COMPACT_ATOMS: atom_id res chain seq x y z
N MET A 1 -6.67 9.41 6.43
CA MET A 1 -6.53 7.96 6.11
C MET A 1 -7.90 7.44 5.68
N PRO A 2 -8.00 6.57 4.66
CA PRO A 2 -9.25 5.93 4.27
C PRO A 2 -9.92 5.21 5.45
N LYS A 3 -11.27 5.22 5.50
CA LYS A 3 -12.04 4.69 6.65
C LYS A 3 -11.86 3.18 6.83
N ASP A 4 -11.85 2.45 5.72
CA ASP A 4 -11.61 1.01 5.64
C ASP A 4 -10.21 0.63 6.15
N VAL A 5 -9.18 1.38 5.75
CA VAL A 5 -7.80 1.17 6.24
C VAL A 5 -7.71 1.43 7.74
N LYS A 6 -8.38 2.50 8.23
CA LYS A 6 -8.46 2.77 9.67
C LYS A 6 -9.09 1.62 10.42
N GLN A 7 -10.25 1.16 9.95
CA GLN A 7 -10.99 0.06 10.57
C GLN A 7 -10.14 -1.23 10.62
N ALA A 8 -9.43 -1.55 9.54
CA ALA A 8 -8.54 -2.72 9.52
C ALA A 8 -7.39 -2.62 10.53
N ILE A 9 -6.82 -1.42 10.73
CA ILE A 9 -5.78 -1.19 11.75
C ILE A 9 -6.36 -1.32 13.16
N ASP A 10 -7.53 -0.73 13.40
CA ASP A 10 -8.21 -0.78 14.71
C ASP A 10 -8.60 -2.23 15.07
N ASP A 11 -9.08 -3.01 14.11
CA ASP A 11 -9.39 -4.43 14.32
C ASP A 11 -8.14 -5.25 14.59
N TYR A 12 -7.06 -5.00 13.85
CA TYR A 12 -5.78 -5.65 14.09
C TYR A 12 -5.25 -5.35 15.50
N THR A 13 -5.24 -4.09 15.95
CA THR A 13 -4.74 -3.74 17.30
C THR A 13 -5.61 -4.34 18.39
N ARG A 14 -6.94 -4.35 18.21
CA ARG A 14 -7.89 -5.00 19.12
C ARG A 14 -7.64 -6.50 19.23
N LEU A 15 -7.48 -7.20 18.10
CA LEU A 15 -7.24 -8.64 18.08
C LEU A 15 -5.86 -9.01 18.66
N ASP A 16 -4.87 -8.14 18.48
CA ASP A 16 -3.48 -8.37 18.92
C ASP A 16 -3.23 -8.02 20.40
N THR A 17 -4.19 -7.35 21.07
CA THR A 17 -4.04 -6.81 22.44
C THR A 17 -3.60 -7.89 23.43
N ARG A 18 -4.26 -9.05 23.46
CA ARG A 18 -3.95 -10.13 24.41
C ARG A 18 -2.53 -10.67 24.24
N ARG A 19 -2.10 -10.83 22.98
CA ARG A 19 -0.76 -11.32 22.65
C ARG A 19 0.29 -10.34 23.15
N ARG A 20 0.11 -9.03 22.91
CA ARG A 20 1.06 -8.00 23.33
C ARG A 20 1.21 -7.93 24.85
N ALA A 21 0.10 -7.98 25.59
CA ALA A 21 0.14 -8.02 27.04
C ALA A 21 0.91 -9.24 27.57
N THR A 22 0.69 -10.41 26.96
CA THR A 22 1.37 -11.66 27.35
C THR A 22 2.87 -11.63 27.03
N LEU A 23 3.27 -10.95 25.96
CA LEU A 23 4.66 -10.86 25.51
C LEU A 23 5.35 -9.57 25.97
N HIS A 24 4.68 -8.77 26.83
CA HIS A 24 5.15 -7.47 27.31
C HIS A 24 5.64 -6.55 26.17
N SER A 25 4.88 -6.50 25.06
CA SER A 25 5.18 -5.72 23.86
C SER A 25 4.16 -4.61 23.59
N ASP A 26 3.46 -4.15 24.62
CA ASP A 26 2.38 -3.16 24.65
C ASP A 26 2.78 -1.80 25.26
N GLY A 27 4.08 -1.51 25.35
CA GLY A 27 4.58 -0.22 25.83
C GLY A 27 4.17 0.98 24.97
N GLU A 28 4.40 2.20 25.48
CA GLU A 28 4.02 3.46 24.81
C GLU A 28 4.64 3.60 23.41
N ASP A 29 5.90 3.20 23.26
CA ASP A 29 6.63 3.19 21.99
C ASP A 29 6.49 1.89 21.19
N ALA A 30 5.45 1.09 21.49
CA ALA A 30 5.27 -0.19 20.82
C ALA A 30 5.05 -0.01 19.31
N PHE A 31 5.78 -0.79 18.52
CA PHE A 31 5.58 -0.81 17.08
C PHE A 31 4.14 -1.20 16.73
N LEU A 32 3.55 -0.49 15.74
CA LEU A 32 2.20 -0.80 15.27
C LEU A 32 2.14 -2.23 14.73
N PHE A 33 3.06 -2.63 13.86
CA PHE A 33 3.12 -4.00 13.35
C PHE A 33 4.28 -4.77 13.96
N GLN A 34 3.95 -5.86 14.66
CA GLN A 34 4.90 -6.69 15.40
C GLN A 34 4.92 -8.12 14.84
N PRO A 35 6.05 -8.85 14.96
CA PRO A 35 6.09 -10.26 14.57
C PRO A 35 5.19 -11.10 15.48
N HIS A 36 4.38 -12.00 14.89
CA HIS A 36 3.66 -13.02 15.65
C HIS A 36 4.57 -14.17 16.11
N THR A 37 5.69 -14.37 15.42
CA THR A 37 6.65 -15.45 15.68
C THR A 37 8.08 -14.92 15.64
N ASN A 38 8.84 -15.09 16.71
CA ASN A 38 10.26 -14.80 16.76
C ASN A 38 11.01 -15.75 17.71
N TYR A 39 11.15 -17.02 17.32
CA TYR A 39 11.81 -18.03 18.15
C TYR A 39 13.33 -17.84 18.30
N ARG A 40 13.95 -16.97 17.49
CA ARG A 40 15.40 -16.77 17.53
C ARG A 40 15.84 -15.94 18.74
N THR A 41 15.13 -14.85 19.03
CA THR A 41 15.49 -13.93 20.12
C THR A 41 14.39 -13.77 21.16
N LEU A 42 13.18 -14.28 20.89
CA LEU A 42 11.98 -14.09 21.74
C LEU A 42 11.64 -12.61 22.00
N GLU A 43 12.19 -11.70 21.21
CA GLU A 43 11.92 -10.26 21.26
C GLU A 43 10.74 -9.93 20.34
N PHE A 44 9.61 -9.49 20.91
CA PHE A 44 8.39 -9.19 20.16
C PHE A 44 8.07 -7.69 20.09
N ASN A 45 8.66 -6.87 20.95
CA ASN A 45 8.58 -5.41 20.86
C ASN A 45 9.53 -4.88 19.76
N LYS A 46 9.26 -5.27 18.52
CA LYS A 46 10.01 -4.84 17.35
C LYS A 46 9.12 -4.74 16.12
N GLY A 47 9.52 -3.89 15.19
CA GLY A 47 8.84 -3.79 13.90
C GLY A 47 8.97 -5.08 13.06
N LEU A 48 7.98 -5.32 12.21
CA LEU A 48 8.09 -6.33 11.15
C LEU A 48 9.29 -6.04 10.25
N SER A 49 10.08 -7.07 9.99
CA SER A 49 11.11 -6.99 8.94
C SER A 49 10.48 -7.03 7.54
N PRO A 50 11.15 -6.50 6.51
CA PRO A 50 10.68 -6.62 5.12
C PRO A 50 10.42 -8.07 4.69
N ARG A 51 11.25 -9.01 5.14
CA ARG A 51 11.06 -10.44 4.89
C ARG A 51 9.79 -11.00 5.55
N MET A 52 9.46 -10.54 6.75
CA MET A 52 8.20 -10.93 7.42
C MET A 52 6.99 -10.40 6.66
N VAL A 53 7.02 -9.14 6.22
CA VAL A 53 5.96 -8.55 5.38
C VAL A 53 5.79 -9.35 4.08
N GLN A 54 6.89 -9.68 3.40
CA GLN A 54 6.84 -10.51 2.19
C GLN A 54 6.23 -11.89 2.46
N LYS A 55 6.58 -12.55 3.57
CA LYS A 55 5.98 -13.84 3.95
C LYS A 55 4.49 -13.75 4.23
N ILE A 56 4.03 -12.69 4.90
CA ILE A 56 2.60 -12.45 5.16
C ILE A 56 1.85 -12.33 3.82
N ILE A 57 2.37 -11.52 2.90
CA ILE A 57 1.76 -11.32 1.59
C ILE A 57 1.72 -12.62 0.79
N LYS A 58 2.85 -13.34 0.68
CA LYS A 58 2.90 -14.63 -0.03
C LYS A 58 1.93 -15.66 0.52
N LYS A 59 1.81 -15.74 1.86
CA LYS A 59 0.87 -16.66 2.52
C LYS A 59 -0.58 -16.38 2.07
N TRP A 60 -1.01 -15.13 2.14
CA TRP A 60 -2.38 -14.76 1.79
C TRP A 60 -2.64 -14.77 0.28
N ALA A 61 -1.65 -14.41 -0.55
CA ALA A 61 -1.74 -14.54 -2.00
C ALA A 61 -1.91 -16.00 -2.43
N GLY A 62 -1.15 -16.92 -1.81
CA GLY A 62 -1.32 -18.36 -2.02
C GLY A 62 -2.68 -18.87 -1.57
N PHE A 63 -3.14 -18.44 -0.39
CA PHE A 63 -4.49 -18.78 0.11
C PHE A 63 -5.60 -18.29 -0.84
N GLY A 64 -5.46 -17.09 -1.40
CA GLY A 64 -6.42 -16.51 -2.33
C GLY A 64 -6.27 -16.98 -3.78
N GLY A 65 -5.33 -17.86 -4.10
CA GLY A 65 -5.10 -18.34 -5.47
C GLY A 65 -4.54 -17.28 -6.44
N ILE A 66 -3.96 -16.19 -5.93
CA ILE A 66 -3.45 -15.07 -6.73
C ILE A 66 -2.07 -15.38 -7.33
N GLY A 67 -1.35 -16.35 -6.77
CA GLY A 67 0.00 -16.74 -7.20
C GLY A 67 1.11 -15.97 -6.48
N ASP A 68 2.25 -15.77 -7.14
CA ASP A 68 3.40 -15.10 -6.51
C ASP A 68 3.22 -13.57 -6.52
N VAL A 69 3.09 -13.00 -5.32
CA VAL A 69 2.89 -11.57 -5.10
C VAL A 69 3.93 -11.06 -4.11
N SER A 70 4.50 -9.90 -4.41
CA SER A 70 5.43 -9.19 -3.53
C SER A 70 4.82 -7.91 -2.95
N PRO A 71 5.41 -7.33 -1.88
CA PRO A 71 5.01 -6.00 -1.39
C PRO A 71 5.05 -4.91 -2.47
N HIS A 72 5.95 -5.05 -3.45
CA HIS A 72 6.06 -4.09 -4.54
C HIS A 72 4.84 -4.13 -5.46
N ASP A 73 4.27 -5.31 -5.72
CA ASP A 73 3.09 -5.46 -6.59
C ASP A 73 1.84 -4.82 -5.99
N LEU A 74 1.69 -4.88 -4.66
CA LEU A 74 0.63 -4.14 -3.96
C LEU A 74 0.76 -2.63 -4.18
N ARG A 75 2.00 -2.11 -4.12
CA ARG A 75 2.28 -0.69 -4.38
C ARG A 75 2.02 -0.32 -5.84
N ARG A 76 2.42 -1.16 -6.79
CA ARG A 76 2.13 -0.97 -8.24
C ARG A 76 0.62 -0.89 -8.47
N THR A 77 -0.13 -1.81 -7.85
CA THR A 77 -1.60 -1.85 -7.95
C THR A 77 -2.22 -0.57 -7.39
N ALA A 78 -1.81 -0.13 -6.20
CA ALA A 78 -2.33 1.10 -5.60
C ALA A 78 -2.06 2.34 -6.48
N ILE A 79 -0.88 2.44 -7.09
CA ILE A 79 -0.53 3.53 -8.01
C ILE A 79 -1.38 3.48 -9.28
N THR A 80 -1.48 2.30 -9.90
CA THR A 80 -2.26 2.10 -11.12
C THR A 80 -3.72 2.49 -10.87
N ARG A 81 -4.33 1.98 -9.80
CA ARG A 81 -5.73 2.29 -9.46
C ARG A 81 -5.96 3.76 -9.14
N ALA A 82 -4.98 4.43 -8.53
CA ALA A 82 -5.05 5.86 -8.30
C ALA A 82 -5.05 6.66 -9.61
N LEU A 83 -4.29 6.23 -10.62
CA LEU A 83 -4.32 6.83 -11.96
C LEU A 83 -5.61 6.51 -12.71
N ASP A 84 -6.07 5.25 -12.66
CA ASP A 84 -7.31 4.81 -13.31
C ASP A 84 -8.56 5.57 -12.78
N THR A 85 -8.51 6.06 -11.54
CA THR A 85 -9.59 6.87 -10.94
C THR A 85 -9.52 8.36 -11.31
N GLY A 86 -8.56 8.75 -12.17
CA GLY A 86 -8.41 10.11 -12.68
C GLY A 86 -7.60 11.04 -11.78
N LEU A 87 -6.90 10.53 -10.76
CA LEU A 87 -6.00 11.38 -9.96
C LEU A 87 -4.81 11.83 -10.80
N THR A 88 -4.43 13.09 -10.61
CA THR A 88 -3.28 13.68 -11.31
C THR A 88 -1.97 12.98 -10.95
N TYR A 89 -0.99 13.00 -11.85
CA TYR A 89 0.35 12.48 -11.57
C TYR A 89 0.97 13.08 -10.30
N ARG A 90 0.71 14.36 -10.02
CA ARG A 90 1.22 15.02 -8.80
C ARG A 90 0.60 14.43 -7.53
N GLN A 91 -0.71 14.22 -7.50
CA GLN A 91 -1.40 13.60 -6.37
C GLN A 91 -0.89 12.16 -6.14
N VAL A 92 -0.77 11.37 -7.21
CA VAL A 92 -0.27 9.99 -7.13
C VAL A 92 1.20 9.95 -6.74
N GLN A 93 2.01 10.91 -7.20
CA GLN A 93 3.41 11.06 -6.79
C GLN A 93 3.53 11.38 -5.30
N MET A 94 2.73 12.31 -4.78
CA MET A 94 2.71 12.64 -3.35
C MET A 94 2.27 11.44 -2.50
N MET A 95 1.24 10.72 -2.93
CA MET A 95 0.78 9.49 -2.26
C MET A 95 1.88 8.43 -2.21
N SER A 96 2.54 8.20 -3.34
CA SER A 96 3.56 7.15 -3.45
C SER A 96 4.92 7.59 -2.90
N LYS A 97 5.21 8.88 -2.75
CA LYS A 97 6.51 9.44 -2.36
C LYS A 97 7.62 9.16 -3.39
N HIS A 98 7.29 9.14 -4.68
CA HIS A 98 8.31 9.06 -5.73
C HIS A 98 8.98 10.41 -5.94
N LYS A 99 10.32 10.42 -6.06
CA LYS A 99 11.08 11.64 -6.36
C LYS A 99 10.81 12.18 -7.76
N ASP A 100 10.68 11.30 -8.75
CA ASP A 100 10.51 11.66 -10.15
C ASP A 100 9.11 11.23 -10.66
N PRO A 101 8.29 12.17 -11.20
CA PRO A 101 6.99 11.85 -11.81
C PRO A 101 7.07 10.78 -12.90
N LYS A 102 8.20 10.68 -13.63
CA LYS A 102 8.40 9.68 -14.69
C LYS A 102 8.26 8.24 -14.18
N THR A 103 8.53 8.01 -12.89
CA THR A 103 8.37 6.69 -12.27
C THR A 103 6.91 6.31 -12.04
N VAL A 104 6.04 7.28 -11.79
CA VAL A 104 4.58 7.09 -11.66
C VAL A 104 3.95 6.86 -13.03
N MET A 105 4.41 7.63 -14.00
CA MET A 105 4.03 7.57 -15.41
C MET A 105 4.13 6.18 -16.06
N ARG A 106 4.99 5.29 -15.55
CA ARG A 106 5.09 3.90 -16.03
C ARG A 106 3.86 3.04 -15.73
N TYR A 107 3.00 3.48 -14.81
CA TYR A 107 1.79 2.78 -14.39
C TYR A 107 0.52 3.33 -15.02
N ASP A 108 0.65 4.34 -15.88
CA ASP A 108 -0.48 4.92 -16.59
C ASP A 108 -0.76 4.12 -17.86
N HIS A 109 -1.83 3.33 -17.84
CA HIS A 109 -2.31 2.56 -18.97
C HIS A 109 -3.28 3.37 -19.87
N GLY A 110 -3.68 4.58 -19.45
CA GLY A 110 -4.62 5.45 -20.17
C GLY A 110 -3.96 6.44 -21.13
N ARG A 111 -2.64 6.37 -21.34
CA ARG A 111 -1.89 7.30 -22.20
C ARG A 111 -2.34 7.35 -23.65
N GLU A 112 -2.93 6.25 -24.14
CA GLU A 112 -3.44 6.15 -25.51
C GLU A 112 -4.95 6.42 -25.57
N ASN A 113 -5.56 6.87 -24.46
CA ASN A 113 -6.98 7.17 -24.43
C ASN A 113 -7.27 8.46 -25.23
N LEU A 114 -7.76 8.26 -26.46
CA LEU A 114 -8.11 9.33 -27.39
C LEU A 114 -9.29 10.18 -26.90
N ASP A 115 -10.18 9.64 -26.06
CA ASP A 115 -11.35 10.37 -25.56
C ASP A 115 -10.94 11.50 -24.61
N GLN A 116 -9.89 11.29 -23.82
CA GLN A 116 -9.34 12.29 -22.90
C GLN A 116 -8.11 13.01 -23.47
N ASN A 117 -7.94 13.00 -24.79
CA ASN A 117 -6.84 13.74 -25.41
C ASN A 117 -7.01 15.24 -25.17
N ALA A 118 -5.94 15.91 -24.74
CA ALA A 118 -5.92 17.35 -24.52
C ALA A 118 -6.41 18.16 -25.73
N VAL A 119 -6.19 17.65 -26.95
CA VAL A 119 -6.65 18.28 -28.19
C VAL A 119 -8.18 18.43 -28.24
N ASN A 120 -8.93 17.50 -27.63
CA ASN A 120 -10.40 17.54 -27.62
C ASN A 120 -10.96 18.67 -26.74
N PHE A 121 -10.13 19.27 -25.88
CA PHE A 121 -10.51 20.36 -24.99
C PHE A 121 -10.01 21.72 -25.47
N LEU A 122 -9.35 21.77 -26.64
CA LEU A 122 -8.95 23.04 -27.27
C LEU A 122 -10.15 23.60 -28.02
N GLY A 123 -10.76 24.65 -27.47
CA GLY A 123 -11.71 25.49 -28.21
C GLY A 123 -10.93 26.50 -29.04
N TYR A 124 -11.11 26.47 -30.35
CA TYR A 124 -10.70 27.56 -31.23
C TYR A 124 -11.94 28.43 -31.44
N GLU A 125 -11.94 29.67 -30.93
CA GLU A 125 -12.99 30.62 -31.29
C GLU A 125 -12.81 30.98 -32.77
N GLU A 126 -13.86 30.81 -33.56
CA GLU A 126 -13.91 31.35 -34.93
C GLU A 126 -14.22 32.85 -34.83
N ASP A 127 -13.22 33.69 -35.16
CA ASP A 127 -13.42 35.14 -35.40
C ASP A 127 -14.27 35.40 -36.66
#